data_AF-A0A379DXK6-F1
#
_entry.id   AF-A0A379DXK6-F1
#
_cell.length_a   1.000
_cell.length_b   1.000
_cell.length_c   1.000
_cell.angle_alpha   90.00
_cell.angle_beta   90.00
_cell.angle_gamma   90.00
#
_symmetry.space_group_name_H-M   'P 1'
#
loop_
_entity.id
_entity.type
_entity.pdbx_description
1 polymer ?
#
loop_
_entity_poly.entity_id
_entity_poly.type
_entity_poly.pdbx_seq_one_letter_code
_entity_poly.pdbx_strand_id
1 'polypeptide(L)' 'MTTTEILTYLGIYTHQSLVAKRMGEALKKAGYIKVSKRRNGGSPIYVYKIRKILPCPLLKTCSSQM' A
#
# COMPACT_ATOMS: atom_id res chain seq x y z
N MET A 1 1.43 7.02 2.57
CA MET A 1 0.79 6.76 1.26
C MET A 1 -0.71 6.70 1.46
N THR A 2 -1.49 7.45 0.69
CA THR A 2 -2.96 7.44 0.71
C THR A 2 -3.50 6.13 0.11
N THR A 3 -4.76 5.80 0.38
CA THR A 3 -5.40 4.61 -0.22
C THR A 3 -5.35 4.68 -1.74
N THR A 4 -5.59 5.85 -2.34
CA THR A 4 -5.56 6.04 -3.79
C THR A 4 -4.18 5.79 -4.38
N GLU A 5 -3.12 6.33 -3.78
CA GLU A 5 -1.74 6.07 -4.22
C GLU A 5 -1.43 4.57 -4.17
N ILE A 6 -1.88 3.86 -3.13
CA ILE A 6 -1.69 2.41 -3.00
C ILE A 6 -2.45 1.64 -4.10
N LEU A 7 -3.68 2.03 -4.38
CA LEU A 7 -4.49 1.43 -5.45
C LEU A 7 -3.84 1.63 -6.82
N THR A 8 -3.40 2.85 -7.12
CA THR A 8 -2.72 3.15 -8.38
C THR A 8 -1.42 2.38 -8.51
N TYR A 9 -0.61 2.33 -7.45
CA TYR A 9 0.64 1.56 -7.45
C TYR A 9 0.40 0.08 -7.69
N LEU A 10 -0.51 -0.53 -6.95
CA LEU A 10 -0.80 -1.96 -7.08
C LEU A 10 -1.50 -2.29 -8.40
N GLY A 11 -2.37 -1.41 -8.91
CA GLY A 11 -3.08 -1.61 -10.17
C GLY A 11 -2.17 -1.83 -11.38
N ILE A 12 -0.90 -1.38 -11.31
CA ILE A 12 0.12 -1.66 -12.34
C ILE A 12 0.56 -3.14 -12.29
N TYR A 13 0.51 -3.76 -11.11
CA TYR A 13 1.00 -5.11 -10.85
C TYR A 13 -0.10 -6.17 -10.73
N THR A 14 -1.38 -5.77 -10.69
CA THR A 14 -2.51 -6.69 -10.57
C THR A 14 -3.54 -6.43 -11.66
N HIS A 15 -4.01 -7.50 -12.30
CA HIS A 15 -5.13 -7.45 -13.24
C HIS A 15 -6.52 -7.38 -12.56
N GLN A 16 -6.58 -7.50 -11.24
CA GLN A 16 -7.85 -7.40 -10.49
C GLN A 16 -8.20 -5.93 -10.20
N SER A 17 -9.51 -5.63 -10.31
CA SER A 17 -10.04 -4.31 -9.94
C SER A 17 -9.94 -4.10 -8.42
N LEU A 18 -9.03 -3.22 -8.01
CA LEU A 18 -8.83 -2.88 -6.61
C LEU A 18 -9.79 -1.73 -6.21
N VAL A 19 -10.62 -1.98 -5.20
CA VAL A 19 -11.60 -1.01 -4.70
C VAL A 19 -11.13 -0.42 -3.37
N ALA A 20 -11.28 0.90 -3.19
CA ALA A 20 -10.83 1.61 -1.99
C ALA A 20 -11.34 1.02 -0.66
N LYS A 21 -12.61 0.59 -0.62
CA LYS A 21 -13.19 -0.04 0.58
C LYS A 21 -12.48 -1.34 0.95
N ARG A 22 -12.31 -2.25 -0.03
CA ARG A 22 -11.62 -3.54 0.15
C ARG A 22 -10.14 -3.35 0.48
N MET A 23 -9.49 -2.35 -0.14
CA MET A 23 -8.10 -2.03 0.16
C MET A 23 -7.91 -1.55 1.60
N GLY A 24 -8.82 -0.72 2.12
CA GLY A 24 -8.79 -0.29 3.50
C GLY A 24 -8.89 -1.45 4.50
N GLU A 25 -9.79 -2.41 4.24
CA GLU A 25 -9.93 -3.62 5.05
C GLU A 25 -8.70 -4.53 4.95
N ALA A 26 -8.16 -4.73 3.75
CA ALA A 26 -6.95 -5.51 3.53
C ALA A 26 -5.75 -4.93 4.27
N LEU A 27 -5.56 -3.60 4.21
CA LEU A 27 -4.49 -2.91 4.93
C LEU A 27 -4.67 -3.02 6.46
N LYS A 28 -5.90 -2.90 6.96
CA LYS A 28 -6.21 -3.12 8.38
C LYS A 28 -5.87 -4.56 8.80
N LYS A 29 -6.28 -5.56 8.01
CA LYS A 29 -5.99 -6.98 8.27
C LYS A 29 -4.49 -7.30 8.22
N ALA A 30 -3.75 -6.65 7.33
CA ALA A 30 -2.29 -6.79 7.21
C ALA A 30 -1.51 -6.00 8.28
N GLY A 31 -2.18 -5.32 9.21
CA GLY A 31 -1.52 -4.60 10.31
C GLY A 31 -0.92 -3.25 9.92
N TYR A 32 -1.32 -2.67 8.78
CA TYR A 32 -0.89 -1.32 8.41
C TYR A 32 -1.61 -0.27 9.26
N ILE A 33 -0.81 0.67 9.77
CA ILE A 33 -1.31 1.74 10.63
C ILE A 33 -1.75 2.92 9.76
N LYS A 34 -3.02 3.32 9.92
CA LYS A 34 -3.58 4.55 9.33
C LYS A 34 -3.24 5.73 10.24
N VAL A 35 -2.64 6.77 9.68
CA VAL A 35 -2.24 8.00 10.37
C VAL A 35 -2.81 9.22 9.64
N SER A 36 -3.15 10.28 10.36
CA SER A 36 -3.51 11.57 9.76
C SER A 36 -2.26 12.43 9.57
N LYS A 37 -1.99 12.90 8.36
CA LYS A 37 -0.89 13.82 8.05
C LYS A 37 -1.44 15.11 7.46
N ARG A 38 -1.03 16.26 7.99
CA ARG A 38 -1.35 17.57 7.40
C ARG A 38 -0.32 17.90 6.33
N ARG A 39 -0.77 18.30 5.14
CA ARG A 39 0.12 18.85 4.11
C ARG A 39 0.06 20.38 4.24
N ASN A 40 1.21 21.01 4.52
CA ASN A 40 1.41 22.46 4.52
C ASN A 40 0.29 23.29 5.18
N GLY A 41 -0.17 22.89 6.37
CA GLY A 41 -1.19 23.64 7.12
C GLY A 41 -2.66 23.44 6.70
N GLY A 42 -2.92 22.67 5.64
CA GLY A 42 -4.28 22.34 5.19
C GLY A 42 -4.95 21.18 5.95
N SER A 43 -6.11 20.75 5.45
CA SER A 43 -6.90 19.65 6.02
C SER A 43 -6.09 18.35 6.18
N PRO A 44 -6.31 17.59 7.27
CA PRO A 44 -5.62 16.34 7.50
C PRO A 44 -5.97 15.30 6.44
N ILE A 45 -4.95 14.67 5.86
CA ILE A 45 -5.08 13.57 4.90
C ILE A 45 -4.77 12.28 5.63
N TYR A 46 -5.64 11.27 5.49
CA TYR A 46 -5.37 9.95 6.01
C TYR A 46 -4.41 9.18 5.10
N VAL A 47 -3.30 8.73 5.68
CA VAL A 47 -2.26 7.99 4.99
C VAL A 47 -1.89 6.74 5.78
N TYR A 48 -1.44 5.70 5.11
CA TYR A 48 -0.87 4.52 5.74
C TYR A 48 0.64 4.67 5.89
N LYS A 49 1.16 4.22 7.04
CA LYS A 49 2.59 4.07 7.29
C LYS A 49 3.11 2.85 6.54
N ILE A 50 3.77 3.07 5.42
CA ILE A 50 4.42 1.99 4.64
C ILE A 50 5.72 1.61 5.34
N ARG A 51 5.91 0.32 5.64
CA ARG A 51 7.18 -0.23 6.11
C ARG A 51 7.90 -0.83 4.91
N LYS A 52 9.19 -0.51 4.74
CA LYS A 52 10.02 -1.23 3.78
C LYS A 52 10.25 -2.63 4.35
N ILE A 53 9.90 -3.66 3.57
CA ILE A 53 10.17 -5.05 3.93
C ILE A 53 11.56 -5.40 3.39
N LEU A 54 12.47 -5.76 4.29
CA LEU A 54 13.83 -6.17 3.97
C LEU A 54 14.09 -7.57 4.57
N PRO A 55 14.63 -8.53 3.80
CA PRO A 55 14.88 -8.45 2.35
C PRO A 55 13.56 -8.39 1.56
N CYS A 56 13.59 -7.79 0.37
CA CYS A 56 12.39 -7.65 -0.49
C CYS A 56 11.82 -9.05 -0.80
N PRO A 57 10.60 -9.38 -0.35
CA PRO A 57 10.04 -10.72 -0.52
C PRO A 57 9.80 -11.09 -1.98
N LEU A 58 9.63 -10.08 -2.86
CA LEU A 58 9.46 -10.26 -4.30
C LEU A 58 10.76 -10.68 -5.04
N LEU A 59 11.93 -10.44 -4.45
CA LEU A 59 13.21 -10.85 -5.08
C LEU A 59 13.46 -12.36 -4.93
N LYS A 60 12.85 -13.03 -3.95
CA LYS A 60 13.01 -14.49 -3.78
C LYS A 60 12.22 -15.30 -4.82
N THR A 61 11.16 -14.75 -5.40
CA THR A 61 10.32 -15.46 -6.39
C THR A 61 10.84 -15.39 -7.82
N CYS A 62 11.93 -14.65 -8.10
CA CYS A 62 12.54 -14.57 -9.43
C CYS A 62 13.93 -15.25 -9.51
N SER A 63 14.32 -16.04 -8.50
CA SER A 63 15.61 -16.76 -8.47
C SER A 63 15.46 -18.29 -8.55
N SER A 64 14.38 -18.78 -9.18
CA SER A 64 14.18 -20.22 -9.46
C SER A 64 13.64 -20.48 -10.87
N GLN A 65 14.13 -19.70 -11.84
CA GLN A 65 14.12 -20.08 -13.26
C GLN A 65 15.47 -19.64 -13.82
N MET A 66 16.49 -20.47 -13.56
CA MET A 66 17.60 -20.66 -14.50
C MET A 66 17.08 -21.45 -15.69
#